data_AF-A0A2N8TAN0-F1
#
_entry.id   AF-A0A2N8TAN0-F1
#
_cell.length_a   1.000
_cell.length_b   1.000
_cell.length_c   1.000
_cell.angle_alpha   90.00
_cell.angle_beta   90.00
_cell.angle_gamma   90.00
#
_symmetry.space_group_name_H-M   'P 1'
#
loop_
_entity.id
_entity.type
_entity.pdbx_description
1 polymer ?
#
loop_
_entity_poly.entity_id
_entity_poly.type
_entity_poly.pdbx_seq_one_letter_code
_entity_poly.pdbx_strand_id
1 'polypeptide(L)' 'YEQSLVGTPVADPNKPLEVVRTIHSFDPCMACAVHVVDADGNEVVSVKVL' A
#
# COMPACT_ATOMS: atom_id res chain seq x y z
N TYR A 1 0.38 4.49 -0.01
CA TYR A 1 1.74 3.89 0.09
C TYR A 1 2.75 4.66 -0.74
N GLU A 2 2.47 4.93 -2.00
CA GLU A 2 3.42 5.53 -2.95
C GLU A 2 4.10 6.81 -2.44
N GLN A 3 3.31 7.80 -1.99
CA GLN A 3 3.86 9.05 -1.45
C GLN A 3 4.71 8.84 -0.19
N SER A 4 4.39 7.82 0.62
CA SER A 4 5.13 7.48 1.84
C SER A 4 6.54 6.95 1.56
N LEU A 5 6.79 6.45 0.35
CA LEU A 5 8.11 5.96 -0.08
C LEU A 5 8.97 7.07 -0.70
N VAL A 6 8.40 8.19 -1.10
CA VAL A 6 9.13 9.29 -1.75
C VAL A 6 10.18 9.84 -0.80
N GLY A 7 11.44 9.85 -1.24
CA GLY A 7 12.57 10.34 -0.43
C GLY A 7 12.99 9.42 0.71
N THR A 8 12.44 8.20 0.81
CA THR A 8 12.92 7.21 1.80
C THR A 8 14.36 6.82 1.45
N PRO A 9 15.33 7.03 2.35
CA PRO A 9 16.70 6.60 2.11
C PRO A 9 16.76 5.08 2.07
N VAL A 10 17.53 4.54 1.12
CA VAL A 10 17.74 3.09 0.97
C VAL A 10 19.24 2.83 1.01
N ALA A 11 19.69 2.05 2.00
CA ALA A 11 21.11 1.78 2.19
C ALA A 11 21.68 0.81 1.14
N ASP A 12 20.92 -0.24 0.78
CA ASP A 12 21.28 -1.23 -0.25
C ASP A 12 20.06 -1.51 -1.14
N PRO A 13 20.06 -1.07 -2.42
CA PRO A 13 18.94 -1.29 -3.33
C PRO A 13 18.60 -2.77 -3.58
N ASN A 14 19.54 -3.70 -3.40
CA ASN A 14 19.29 -5.14 -3.53
C ASN A 14 18.61 -5.74 -2.30
N LYS A 15 18.50 -4.97 -1.21
CA LYS A 15 17.89 -5.36 0.07
C LYS A 15 16.93 -4.25 0.53
N PRO A 16 15.68 -4.22 0.03
CA PRO A 16 14.75 -3.09 0.21
C PRO A 16 14.09 -3.06 1.59
N LEU A 17 14.88 -3.11 2.66
CA LEU A 17 14.41 -3.20 4.04
C LEU A 17 13.55 -1.99 4.43
N GLU A 18 13.97 -0.79 4.04
CA GLU A 18 13.30 0.46 4.35
C GLU A 18 11.95 0.55 3.62
N VAL A 19 11.89 0.09 2.37
CA VAL A 19 10.64 0.01 1.61
C VAL A 19 9.67 -0.94 2.29
N VAL A 20 10.11 -2.17 2.63
CA VAL A 20 9.25 -3.17 3.27
C VAL A 20 8.79 -2.68 4.66
N ARG A 21 9.65 -2.01 5.43
CA ARG A 21 9.26 -1.40 6.71
C ARG A 21 8.16 -0.36 6.55
N THR A 22 8.28 0.56 5.59
CA THR A 22 7.26 1.58 5.32
C THR A 22 5.96 0.96 4.83
N ILE A 23 6.01 -0.08 3.99
CA ILE A 23 4.80 -0.75 3.50
C ILE A 23 4.11 -1.52 4.62
N HIS A 24 4.85 -2.29 5.44
CA HIS A 24 4.30 -3.06 6.54
C HIS A 24 3.73 -2.20 7.68
N SER A 25 4.18 -0.95 7.86
CA SER A 25 3.59 -0.07 8.88
C SER A 25 2.12 0.28 8.61
N PHE A 26 1.62 0.03 7.40
CA PHE A 26 0.20 0.20 7.06
C PHE A 26 -0.63 -1.09 7.19
N ASP A 27 -0.02 -2.20 7.62
CA ASP A 27 -0.65 -3.53 7.67
C ASP A 27 -1.38 -3.89 6.36
N PRO A 28 -0.65 -3.96 5.22
CA PRO A 28 -1.26 -4.04 3.90
C PRO A 28 -1.88 -5.42 3.66
N CYS A 29 -3.18 -5.46 3.37
CA CYS A 29 -3.87 -6.66 2.91
C CYS A 29 -4.33 -6.50 1.46
N MET A 30 -3.59 -7.11 0.52
CA MET A 30 -3.91 -7.09 -0.91
C MET A 30 -5.25 -7.78 -1.20
N ALA A 31 -5.59 -8.84 -0.45
CA ALA A 31 -6.89 -9.51 -0.60
C ALA A 31 -8.02 -8.54 -0.27
N CYS A 32 -7.97 -7.84 0.86
CA CYS A 32 -8.99 -6.83 1.20
C CYS A 32 -9.03 -5.70 0.16
N ALA A 33 -7.88 -5.21 -0.27
CA ALA A 33 -7.78 -4.07 -1.18
C ALA A 33 -8.41 -4.35 -2.55
N VAL A 34 -8.26 -5.56 -3.11
CA VAL A 34 -8.84 -5.87 -4.43
C VAL A 34 -10.34 -6.17 -4.40
N HIS A 35 -10.94 -6.39 -3.22
CA HIS A 35 -12.36 -6.73 -3.08
C HIS A 35 -13.27 -5.51 -2.83
N VAL A 36 -12.71 -4.29 -2.83
CA VAL A 36 -13.51 -3.04 -2.77
C VAL A 36 -13.94 -2.55 -4.16
N VAL A 37 -13.48 -3.23 -5.22
CA VAL A 37 -13.78 -2.94 -6.62
C VAL A 37 -14.32 -4.22 -7.28
N ASP A 38 -15.32 -4.11 -8.14
CA ASP A 38 -15.87 -5.26 -8.89
C ASP A 38 -15.04 -5.59 -10.15
N ALA A 39 -15.47 -6.63 -10.88
CA ALA A 39 -14.79 -7.09 -12.08
C ALA A 39 -14.79 -6.09 -13.24
N ASP A 40 -15.75 -5.15 -13.24
CA ASP A 40 -15.87 -4.10 -14.26
C ASP A 40 -15.14 -2.81 -13.84
N GLY A 41 -14.55 -2.79 -12.63
CA GLY A 41 -13.79 -1.66 -12.11
C GLY A 41 -14.62 -0.66 -11.29
N ASN A 42 -15.88 -0.98 -10.96
CA ASN A 42 -16.73 -0.09 -10.16
C ASN A 42 -16.44 -0.24 -8.66
N GLU A 43 -16.49 0.87 -7.92
CA GLU A 43 -16.35 0.87 -6.46
C GLU A 43 -17.59 0.22 -5.81
N VAL A 44 -17.37 -0.84 -5.02
CA VAL A 44 -18.43 -1.60 -4.35
C VAL A 44 -18.68 -1.08 -2.94
N VAL A 45 -17.63 -0.57 -2.28
CA VAL A 45 -17.68 -0.06 -0.91
C VAL A 45 -16.79 1.17 -0.80
N SER A 46 -17.32 2.26 -0.22
CA SER A 46 -16.57 3.48 0.08
C SER A 46 -16.53 3.72 1.60
N VAL A 47 -15.33 3.94 2.13
CA VAL A 47 -15.10 4.18 3.56
C VAL A 47 -14.35 5.48 3.74
N LYS A 48 -14.95 6.41 4.49
CA LYS A 48 -14.32 7.68 4.86
C LYS A 48 -13.85 7.64 6.31
N VAL A 49 -12.56 7.84 6.50
CA VAL A 49 -11.95 8.01 7.83
C VAL A 49 -11.94 9.51 8.18
N LEU A 50 -12.17 9.84 9.45
CA LEU A 50 -12.30 11.21 9.98
C LEU A 50 -10.99 12.00 9.96
#